data_AF-A0A7U6KEY6-F1
#
_entry.id   AF-A0A7U6KEY6-F1
#
_cell.length_a   1.000
_cell.length_b   1.000
_cell.length_c   1.000
_cell.angle_alpha   90.00
_cell.angle_beta   90.00
_cell.angle_gamma   90.00
#
_symmetry.space_group_name_H-M   'P 1'
#
loop_
_entity.id
_entity.type
_entity.pdbx_description
1 polymer ?
#
loop_
_entity_poly.entity_id
_entity_poly.type
_entity_poly.pdbx_seq_one_letter_code
_entity_poly.pdbx_strand_id
1 'polypeptide(L)'
;MSAFLGPIHHWLYNKIQLENKMTNEVASLLGITEEVDTKFEHLDIRPLEEIIDESNIHGWLQEKVDLVERRFAFVLSKATVDGHLQQDVIECIKRFGGETAIELNINSLKDVYQIMNDLLLDGMPCDHVNSLESEEENKIVIRRNNCIHGKYYGEYNMDATAYYEARKAFMDGVLNFTPYAYIEIDSAYHLVRKDSVQIMVEEHDNILRMVKVIRHECKKLMNGEAPDMEKWAKLTDFVGNYADAHHHGKEEQLFFNVMEENLGPAGQKLIRNGMLVEHDMGRLYMHDLKEDLKELAAGTEERRLDAIANAISYCHLITRHIEKENTLVYPFGQKNLSEELMNQVNEDVYQFEEKAYTENTQNRFAEMIREMEKELY
;
A
#
# COMPACT_ATOMS: atom_id res chain seq x y z
N MET A 1 -11.54 1.81 -43.88
CA MET A 1 -11.70 3.14 -43.26
C MET A 1 -10.38 3.44 -42.59
N SER A 2 -9.79 4.62 -42.80
CA SER A 2 -8.59 5.02 -42.05
C SER A 2 -8.94 4.94 -40.56
N ALA A 3 -8.25 4.09 -39.80
CA ALA A 3 -8.48 3.97 -38.37
C ALA A 3 -7.97 5.27 -37.74
N PHE A 4 -8.86 6.05 -37.15
CA PHE A 4 -8.48 7.30 -36.49
C PHE A 4 -7.86 6.95 -35.14
N LEU A 5 -6.67 7.48 -34.85
CA LEU A 5 -6.04 7.37 -33.54
C LEU A 5 -6.84 8.19 -32.51
N GLY A 6 -7.75 7.53 -31.79
CA GLY A 6 -8.54 8.12 -30.71
C GLY A 6 -7.98 7.91 -29.30
N PRO A 7 -8.56 8.59 -28.28
CA PRO A 7 -8.15 8.52 -26.88
C PRO A 7 -8.06 7.10 -26.30
N ILE A 8 -8.92 6.19 -26.75
CA ILE A 8 -8.94 4.78 -26.31
C ILE A 8 -7.63 4.04 -26.64
N HIS A 9 -6.94 4.42 -27.71
CA HIS A 9 -5.65 3.81 -28.09
C HIS A 9 -4.54 4.26 -27.15
N HIS A 10 -4.49 5.56 -26.81
CA HIS A 10 -3.55 6.08 -25.80
C HIS A 10 -3.82 5.46 -24.44
N TRP A 11 -5.11 5.34 -24.07
CA TRP A 11 -5.52 4.70 -22.83
C TRP A 11 -5.01 3.26 -22.72
N LEU A 12 -5.20 2.43 -23.76
CA LEU A 12 -4.67 1.07 -23.79
C LEU A 12 -3.14 1.06 -23.79
N TYR A 13 -2.50 1.93 -24.57
CA TYR A 13 -1.04 2.00 -24.63
C TYR A 13 -0.41 2.39 -23.29
N ASN A 14 -1.05 3.28 -22.51
CA ASN A 14 -0.58 3.62 -21.16
C ASN A 14 -0.58 2.38 -20.24
N LYS A 15 -1.59 1.51 -20.34
CA LYS A 15 -1.64 0.24 -19.58
C LYS A 15 -0.53 -0.71 -19.98
N ILE A 16 -0.28 -0.84 -21.29
CA ILE A 16 0.84 -1.64 -21.83
C ILE A 16 2.17 -1.14 -21.25
N GLN A 17 2.37 0.19 -21.25
CA GLN A 17 3.57 0.80 -20.68
C GLN A 17 3.69 0.54 -19.17
N LEU A 18 2.58 0.62 -18.43
CA LEU A 18 2.55 0.38 -16.99
C LEU A 18 2.91 -1.06 -16.63
N GLU A 19 2.30 -2.05 -17.29
CA GLU A 19 2.62 -3.47 -17.07
C GLU A 19 4.09 -3.77 -17.44
N ASN A 20 4.60 -3.17 -18.52
CA ASN A 20 6.01 -3.32 -18.89
C ASN A 20 6.95 -2.73 -17.83
N LYS A 21 6.63 -1.57 -17.25
CA LYS A 21 7.41 -0.99 -16.14
C LYS A 21 7.41 -1.91 -14.92
N MET A 22 6.24 -2.40 -14.51
CA MET A 22 6.12 -3.36 -13.42
C MET A 22 6.93 -4.63 -13.68
N THR A 23 6.88 -5.16 -14.90
CA THR A 23 7.66 -6.34 -15.31
C THR A 23 9.16 -6.10 -15.16
N ASN A 24 9.66 -4.93 -15.54
CA ASN A 24 11.07 -4.59 -15.43
C ASN A 24 11.52 -4.42 -13.96
N GLU A 25 10.68 -3.86 -13.09
CA GLU A 25 10.96 -3.78 -11.65
C GLU A 25 11.13 -5.17 -11.02
N VAL A 26 10.21 -6.09 -11.32
CA VAL A 26 10.30 -7.47 -10.81
C VAL A 26 11.50 -8.20 -11.43
N ALA A 27 11.78 -8.02 -12.72
CA ALA A 27 12.95 -8.62 -13.37
C ALA A 27 14.27 -8.12 -12.75
N SER A 28 14.33 -6.83 -12.39
CA SER A 28 15.47 -6.20 -11.71
C SER A 28 15.68 -6.79 -10.31
N LEU A 29 14.59 -6.91 -9.52
CA LEU A 29 14.63 -7.55 -8.20
C LEU A 29 15.20 -8.98 -8.28
N LEU A 30 14.76 -9.76 -9.26
CA LEU A 30 15.18 -11.14 -9.47
C LEU A 30 16.58 -11.27 -10.11
N GLY A 31 17.18 -10.17 -10.58
CA GLY A 31 18.45 -10.17 -11.29
C GLY A 31 18.41 -10.85 -12.66
N ILE A 32 17.26 -10.86 -13.34
CA ILE A 32 17.04 -11.55 -14.62
C ILE A 32 16.78 -10.62 -15.80
N THR A 33 17.00 -9.31 -15.67
CA THR A 33 16.76 -8.32 -16.73
C THR A 33 17.39 -8.71 -18.07
N GLU A 34 18.67 -9.11 -18.08
CA GLU A 34 19.34 -9.56 -19.32
C GLU A 34 18.70 -10.81 -19.94
N GLU A 35 18.18 -11.73 -19.13
CA GLU A 35 17.48 -12.93 -19.61
C GLU A 35 16.16 -12.55 -20.29
N VAL A 36 15.40 -11.63 -19.71
CA VAL A 36 14.15 -11.11 -20.27
C VAL A 36 14.43 -10.42 -21.62
N ASP A 37 15.42 -9.54 -21.66
CA ASP A 37 15.73 -8.72 -22.83
C ASP A 37 16.38 -9.52 -23.98
N THR A 38 17.02 -10.65 -23.67
CA THR A 38 17.49 -11.61 -24.69
C THR A 38 16.34 -12.40 -25.28
N LYS A 39 15.32 -12.72 -24.47
CA LYS A 39 14.22 -13.61 -24.85
C LYS A 39 13.09 -12.88 -25.58
N PHE A 40 12.85 -11.61 -25.28
CA PHE A 40 11.73 -10.83 -25.79
C PHE A 40 12.20 -9.52 -26.42
N GLU A 41 11.43 -9.01 -27.38
CA GLU A 41 11.61 -7.65 -27.88
C GLU A 41 11.45 -6.64 -26.73
N HIS A 42 12.23 -5.56 -26.79
CA HIS A 42 12.00 -4.40 -25.92
C HIS A 42 10.76 -3.63 -26.39
N LEU A 43 9.90 -3.25 -25.46
CA LEU A 43 8.82 -2.32 -25.76
C LEU A 43 9.41 -0.93 -26.06
N ASP A 44 9.14 -0.39 -27.25
CA ASP A 44 9.42 1.01 -27.56
C ASP A 44 8.49 1.89 -26.71
N ILE A 45 9.06 2.77 -25.88
CA ILE A 45 8.33 3.59 -24.91
C ILE A 45 8.05 5.02 -25.40
N ARG A 46 8.36 5.32 -26.67
CA ARG A 46 8.06 6.63 -27.27
C ARG A 46 6.54 6.90 -27.31
N PRO A 47 6.13 8.17 -27.49
CA PRO A 47 4.73 8.53 -27.67
C PRO A 47 4.07 7.69 -28.78
N LEU A 48 2.81 7.29 -28.57
CA LEU A 48 2.10 6.35 -29.43
C LEU A 48 2.06 6.83 -30.89
N GLU A 49 1.89 8.12 -31.08
CA GLU A 49 1.82 8.81 -32.37
C GLU A 49 3.10 8.66 -33.20
N GLU A 50 4.24 8.40 -32.55
CA GLU A 50 5.54 8.26 -33.22
C GLU A 50 5.82 6.85 -33.72
N ILE A 51 5.13 5.85 -33.17
CA ILE A 51 5.51 4.44 -33.33
C ILE A 51 4.39 3.53 -33.82
N ILE A 52 3.14 4.00 -33.75
CA ILE A 52 2.00 3.18 -34.15
C ILE A 52 1.94 2.98 -35.65
N ASP A 53 1.56 1.77 -36.07
CA ASP A 53 1.13 1.53 -37.44
C ASP A 53 -0.31 2.04 -37.65
N GLU A 54 -0.46 3.25 -38.19
CA GLU A 54 -1.77 3.85 -38.49
C GLU A 54 -2.60 3.00 -39.47
N SER A 55 -1.98 2.12 -40.25
CA SER A 55 -2.68 1.23 -41.18
C SER A 55 -3.33 0.03 -40.48
N ASN A 56 -2.88 -0.31 -39.26
CA ASN A 56 -3.37 -1.43 -38.47
C ASN A 56 -3.29 -1.18 -36.95
N ILE A 57 -3.89 -0.08 -36.48
CA ILE A 57 -3.85 0.38 -35.09
C ILE A 57 -4.18 -0.74 -34.08
N HIS A 58 -5.30 -1.45 -34.28
CA HIS A 58 -5.74 -2.47 -33.31
C HIS A 58 -4.85 -3.71 -33.32
N GLY A 59 -4.41 -4.15 -34.50
CA GLY A 59 -3.48 -5.28 -34.61
C GLY A 59 -2.15 -4.97 -33.95
N TRP A 60 -1.61 -3.76 -34.20
CA TRP A 60 -0.38 -3.30 -33.56
C TRP A 60 -0.51 -3.25 -32.03
N LEU A 61 -1.62 -2.69 -31.51
CA LEU A 61 -1.86 -2.66 -30.07
C LEU A 61 -2.00 -4.07 -29.48
N GLN A 62 -2.71 -4.98 -30.15
CA GLN A 62 -2.82 -6.38 -29.72
C GLN A 62 -1.46 -7.06 -29.65
N GLU A 63 -0.58 -6.83 -30.63
CA GLU A 63 0.80 -7.35 -30.61
C GLU A 63 1.58 -6.82 -29.41
N LYS A 64 1.40 -5.54 -29.05
CA LYS A 64 2.04 -4.96 -27.86
C LYS A 64 1.45 -5.47 -26.55
N VAL A 65 0.13 -5.72 -26.47
CA VAL A 65 -0.51 -6.44 -25.34
C VAL A 65 0.11 -7.83 -25.19
N ASP A 66 0.15 -8.61 -26.28
CA ASP A 66 0.71 -9.96 -26.26
C ASP A 66 2.19 -9.96 -25.85
N LEU A 67 2.97 -8.95 -26.24
CA LEU A 67 4.38 -8.80 -25.85
C LEU A 67 4.54 -8.60 -24.34
N VAL A 68 3.84 -7.61 -23.75
CA VAL A 68 4.00 -7.30 -22.31
C VAL A 68 3.48 -8.42 -21.42
N GLU A 69 2.38 -9.06 -21.81
CA GLU A 69 1.82 -10.20 -21.09
C GLU A 69 2.76 -11.41 -21.12
N ARG A 70 3.42 -11.69 -22.26
CA ARG A 70 4.44 -12.75 -22.36
C ARG A 70 5.68 -12.45 -21.51
N ARG A 71 6.15 -11.19 -21.50
CA ARG A 71 7.27 -10.75 -20.66
C ARG A 71 6.90 -10.92 -19.18
N PHE A 72 5.71 -10.49 -18.78
CA PHE A 72 5.26 -10.57 -17.41
C PHE A 72 5.06 -12.01 -16.95
N ALA A 73 4.40 -12.85 -17.76
CA ALA A 73 4.22 -14.27 -17.48
C ALA A 73 5.57 -15.00 -17.31
N PHE A 74 6.57 -14.65 -18.12
CA PHE A 74 7.92 -15.20 -17.96
C PHE A 74 8.56 -14.78 -16.63
N VAL A 75 8.52 -13.50 -16.28
CA VAL A 75 9.09 -13.00 -15.02
C VAL A 75 8.40 -13.62 -13.82
N LEU A 76 7.07 -13.66 -13.80
CA LEU A 76 6.32 -14.30 -12.73
C LEU A 76 6.60 -15.81 -12.65
N SER A 77 6.82 -16.50 -13.78
CA SER A 77 7.21 -17.92 -13.76
C SER A 77 8.52 -18.19 -13.03
N LYS A 78 9.44 -17.22 -12.99
CA LYS A 78 10.69 -17.28 -12.23
C LYS A 78 10.50 -16.94 -10.75
N ALA A 79 9.45 -16.18 -10.44
CA ALA A 79 9.09 -15.76 -9.10
C ALA A 79 8.19 -16.76 -8.35
N THR A 80 7.54 -17.68 -9.06
CA THR A 80 6.58 -18.62 -8.46
C THR A 80 7.26 -19.85 -7.84
N VAL A 81 6.96 -20.13 -6.58
CA VAL A 81 7.38 -21.34 -5.84
C VAL A 81 6.15 -22.00 -5.24
N ASP A 82 5.99 -23.31 -5.45
CA ASP A 82 4.84 -24.10 -4.98
C ASP A 82 3.46 -23.50 -5.38
N GLY A 83 3.40 -22.85 -6.54
CA GLY A 83 2.17 -22.26 -7.09
C GLY A 83 1.89 -20.82 -6.64
N HIS A 84 2.70 -20.24 -5.77
CA HIS A 84 2.52 -18.89 -5.24
C HIS A 84 3.73 -17.99 -5.54
N LEU A 85 3.50 -16.69 -5.70
CA LEU A 85 4.58 -15.72 -5.80
C LEU A 85 5.39 -15.64 -4.50
N GLN A 86 6.70 -15.49 -4.65
CA GLN A 86 7.58 -15.18 -3.52
C GLN A 86 7.19 -13.84 -2.88
N GLN A 87 7.37 -13.76 -1.55
CA GLN A 87 6.91 -12.64 -0.74
C GLN A 87 7.61 -11.32 -1.09
N ASP A 88 8.90 -11.35 -1.42
CA ASP A 88 9.67 -10.18 -1.87
C ASP A 88 9.16 -9.64 -3.21
N VAL A 89 8.71 -10.50 -4.11
CA VAL A 89 8.07 -10.11 -5.38
C VAL A 89 6.71 -9.47 -5.13
N ILE A 90 5.89 -10.02 -4.23
CA ILE A 90 4.62 -9.41 -3.80
C ILE A 90 4.86 -8.01 -3.23
N GLU A 91 5.86 -7.86 -2.36
CA GLU A 91 6.25 -6.57 -1.76
C GLU A 91 6.75 -5.56 -2.80
N CYS A 92 7.53 -6.02 -3.78
CA CYS A 92 8.00 -5.19 -4.89
C CYS A 92 6.84 -4.68 -5.75
N ILE A 93 5.88 -5.54 -6.09
CA ILE A 93 4.70 -5.16 -6.88
C ILE A 93 3.80 -4.22 -6.07
N LYS A 94 3.60 -4.48 -4.78
CA LYS A 94 2.84 -3.59 -3.88
C LYS A 94 3.50 -2.21 -3.78
N ARG A 95 4.84 -2.14 -3.68
CA ARG A 95 5.59 -0.88 -3.71
C ARG A 95 5.36 -0.13 -5.03
N PHE A 96 5.47 -0.82 -6.17
CA PHE A 96 5.23 -0.24 -7.49
C PHE A 96 3.80 0.32 -7.64
N GLY A 97 2.80 -0.40 -7.13
CA GLY A 97 1.41 0.09 -7.06
C GLY A 97 1.29 1.38 -6.25
N GLY A 98 1.93 1.45 -5.08
CA GLY A 98 1.93 2.64 -4.24
C GLY A 98 2.66 3.85 -4.85
N GLU A 99 3.67 3.63 -5.69
CA GLU A 99 4.33 4.68 -6.48
C GLU A 99 3.43 5.19 -7.62
N THR A 100 2.66 4.29 -8.23
CA THR A 100 1.69 4.64 -9.27
C THR A 100 0.53 5.49 -8.72
N ALA A 101 0.18 5.33 -7.45
CA ALA A 101 -0.94 6.02 -6.82
C ALA A 101 -0.70 7.50 -6.50
N ILE A 102 0.53 8.02 -6.55
CA ILE A 102 0.89 9.36 -6.08
C ILE A 102 0.10 10.47 -6.78
N GLU A 103 -0.16 10.30 -8.07
CA GLU A 103 -0.85 11.30 -8.90
C GLU A 103 -2.36 11.02 -9.00
N LEU A 104 -2.85 9.99 -8.31
CA LEU A 104 -4.25 9.58 -8.34
C LEU A 104 -5.05 10.27 -7.26
N ASN A 105 -6.30 10.59 -7.61
CA ASN A 105 -7.25 11.16 -6.69
C ASN A 105 -8.35 10.16 -6.38
N ILE A 106 -8.28 9.48 -5.23
CA ILE A 106 -9.16 8.36 -4.86
C ILE A 106 -10.08 8.78 -3.72
N ASN A 107 -11.27 9.32 -4.04
CA ASN A 107 -12.20 9.81 -3.03
C ASN A 107 -13.44 8.93 -2.87
N SER A 108 -13.68 8.01 -3.80
CA SER A 108 -14.88 7.17 -3.84
C SER A 108 -14.58 5.80 -4.43
N LEU A 109 -15.47 4.82 -4.18
CA LEU A 109 -15.42 3.54 -4.86
C LEU A 109 -15.55 3.66 -6.39
N LYS A 110 -16.19 4.72 -6.89
CA LYS A 110 -16.26 5.02 -8.33
C LYS A 110 -14.90 5.41 -8.88
N ASP A 111 -14.14 6.20 -8.13
CA ASP A 111 -12.77 6.54 -8.50
C ASP A 111 -11.89 5.28 -8.48
N VAL A 112 -12.06 4.40 -7.49
CA VAL A 112 -11.37 3.10 -7.44
C VAL A 112 -11.72 2.26 -8.68
N TYR A 113 -13.00 2.17 -9.04
CA TYR A 113 -13.43 1.44 -10.24
C TYR A 113 -12.83 2.02 -11.52
N GLN A 114 -12.84 3.35 -11.64
CA GLN A 114 -12.26 4.05 -12.79
C GLN A 114 -10.75 3.83 -12.87
N ILE A 115 -10.02 3.96 -11.76
CA ILE A 115 -8.57 3.73 -11.68
C ILE A 115 -8.22 2.28 -11.98
N MET A 116 -8.98 1.32 -11.44
CA MET A 116 -8.81 -0.09 -11.78
C MET A 116 -8.92 -0.29 -13.30
N ASN A 117 -9.92 0.32 -13.92
CA ASN A 117 -10.06 0.30 -15.38
C ASN A 117 -8.93 1.05 -16.08
N ASP A 118 -8.36 2.12 -15.52
CA ASP A 118 -7.31 2.91 -16.17
C ASP A 118 -5.93 2.27 -16.08
N LEU A 119 -5.66 1.51 -15.01
CA LEU A 119 -4.36 0.92 -14.72
C LEU A 119 -4.25 -0.55 -15.16
N LEU A 120 -5.30 -1.36 -14.96
CA LEU A 120 -5.20 -2.80 -15.23
C LEU A 120 -5.35 -3.09 -16.72
N LEU A 121 -4.43 -3.91 -17.22
CA LEU A 121 -4.50 -4.46 -18.56
C LEU A 121 -5.46 -5.65 -18.56
N ASP A 122 -6.64 -5.46 -19.11
CA ASP A 122 -7.67 -6.50 -19.29
C ASP A 122 -7.92 -6.74 -20.79
N GLY A 123 -6.84 -6.77 -21.58
CA GLY A 123 -6.88 -7.00 -23.03
C GLY A 123 -7.40 -5.80 -23.81
N MET A 124 -7.98 -6.07 -24.98
CA MET A 124 -8.55 -5.03 -25.82
C MET A 124 -9.90 -4.55 -25.26
N PRO A 125 -10.27 -3.27 -25.41
CA PRO A 125 -11.56 -2.75 -24.94
C PRO A 125 -12.79 -3.53 -25.47
N CYS A 126 -12.68 -4.16 -26.64
CA CYS A 126 -13.73 -4.97 -27.25
C CYS A 126 -13.87 -6.39 -26.66
N ASP A 127 -12.96 -6.81 -25.79
CA ASP A 127 -12.96 -8.17 -25.23
C ASP A 127 -14.02 -8.34 -24.13
N HIS A 128 -14.55 -7.23 -23.58
CA HIS A 128 -15.60 -7.23 -22.55
C HIS A 128 -15.29 -8.16 -21.37
N VAL A 129 -14.02 -8.19 -20.95
CA VAL A 129 -13.48 -9.08 -19.90
C VAL A 129 -14.22 -8.93 -18.58
N ASN A 130 -14.62 -7.70 -18.25
CA ASN A 130 -15.31 -7.36 -17.00
C ASN A 130 -16.69 -6.78 -17.27
N SER A 131 -17.64 -7.04 -16.37
CA SER A 131 -18.95 -6.39 -16.34
C SER A 131 -19.34 -5.98 -14.93
N LEU A 132 -19.87 -4.78 -14.78
CA LEU A 132 -20.44 -4.29 -13.52
C LEU A 132 -21.67 -5.14 -13.15
N GLU A 133 -21.64 -5.73 -11.96
CA GLU A 133 -22.71 -6.59 -11.43
C GLU A 133 -23.61 -5.83 -10.45
N SER A 134 -23.00 -5.10 -9.50
CA SER A 134 -23.74 -4.22 -8.59
C SER A 134 -22.92 -2.99 -8.20
N GLU A 135 -23.64 -1.92 -7.86
CA GLU A 135 -23.10 -0.68 -7.33
C GLU A 135 -23.97 -0.25 -6.13
N GLU A 136 -23.40 -0.33 -4.95
CA GLU A 136 -23.98 0.06 -3.67
C GLU A 136 -23.09 1.13 -3.03
N GLU A 137 -23.57 1.77 -1.96
CA GLU A 137 -22.86 2.86 -1.28
C GLU A 137 -21.46 2.46 -0.79
N ASN A 138 -21.34 1.27 -0.19
CA ASN A 138 -20.09 0.78 0.40
C ASN A 138 -19.44 -0.35 -0.40
N LYS A 139 -19.95 -0.67 -1.59
CA LYS A 139 -19.50 -1.82 -2.37
C LYS A 139 -19.80 -1.71 -3.87
N ILE A 140 -18.81 -2.01 -4.70
CA ILE A 140 -18.97 -2.25 -6.13
C ILE A 140 -18.52 -3.67 -6.45
N VAL A 141 -19.33 -4.43 -7.19
CA VAL A 141 -19.00 -5.80 -7.62
C VAL A 141 -18.87 -5.86 -9.12
N ILE A 142 -17.75 -6.41 -9.58
CA ILE A 142 -17.39 -6.50 -10.99
C ILE A 142 -17.11 -7.96 -11.31
N ARG A 143 -17.86 -8.53 -12.24
CA ARG A 143 -17.69 -9.92 -12.68
C ARG A 143 -16.62 -10.00 -13.76
N ARG A 144 -15.62 -10.86 -13.58
CA ARG A 144 -14.74 -11.30 -14.67
C ARG A 144 -15.48 -12.37 -15.48
N ASN A 145 -15.82 -12.06 -16.71
CA ASN A 145 -16.56 -12.93 -17.62
C ASN A 145 -15.65 -13.98 -18.29
N ASN A 146 -14.38 -13.63 -18.49
CA ASN A 146 -13.40 -14.50 -19.12
C ASN A 146 -11.99 -14.25 -18.54
N CYS A 147 -11.16 -15.31 -18.46
CA CYS A 147 -9.75 -15.16 -18.13
C CYS A 147 -8.94 -15.14 -19.44
N ILE A 148 -8.53 -13.94 -19.88
CA ILE A 148 -7.73 -13.78 -21.10
C ILE A 148 -6.22 -13.96 -20.86
N HIS A 149 -5.76 -13.92 -19.61
CA HIS A 149 -4.34 -13.98 -19.25
C HIS A 149 -3.80 -15.42 -19.25
N GLY A 150 -4.63 -16.41 -18.91
CA GLY A 150 -4.17 -17.81 -18.73
C GLY A 150 -3.43 -18.40 -19.92
N LYS A 151 -3.69 -17.92 -21.15
CA LYS A 151 -3.02 -18.37 -22.38
C LYS A 151 -1.50 -18.15 -22.35
N TYR A 152 -0.99 -17.13 -21.64
CA TYR A 152 0.44 -16.83 -21.57
C TYR A 152 1.19 -17.68 -20.54
N TYR A 153 0.50 -18.09 -19.47
CA TYR A 153 1.06 -18.88 -18.37
C TYR A 153 1.17 -20.37 -18.72
N GLY A 154 0.33 -20.83 -19.65
CA GLY A 154 0.38 -22.21 -20.16
C GLY A 154 1.74 -22.58 -20.79
N GLU A 155 2.50 -21.61 -21.33
CA GLU A 155 3.86 -21.83 -21.87
C GLU A 155 4.85 -22.30 -20.78
N TYR A 156 4.53 -22.05 -19.51
CA TYR A 156 5.35 -22.38 -18.34
C TYR A 156 4.74 -23.49 -17.47
N ASN A 157 3.71 -24.18 -17.96
CA ASN A 157 2.91 -25.15 -17.19
C ASN A 157 2.29 -24.55 -15.91
N MET A 158 1.95 -23.26 -15.96
CA MET A 158 1.28 -22.53 -14.89
C MET A 158 -0.12 -22.14 -15.31
N ASP A 159 -1.00 -21.94 -14.34
CA ASP A 159 -2.25 -21.21 -14.55
C ASP A 159 -2.06 -19.71 -14.28
N ALA A 160 -3.15 -18.94 -14.34
CA ALA A 160 -3.11 -17.50 -14.11
C ALA A 160 -3.07 -17.11 -12.62
N THR A 161 -2.88 -18.04 -11.68
CA THR A 161 -2.91 -17.74 -10.23
C THR A 161 -1.86 -16.69 -9.88
N ALA A 162 -0.61 -16.87 -10.32
CA ALA A 162 0.47 -15.93 -10.09
C ALA A 162 0.16 -14.52 -10.64
N TYR A 163 -0.55 -14.43 -11.77
CA TYR A 163 -0.98 -13.15 -12.32
C TYR A 163 -1.97 -12.43 -11.41
N TYR A 164 -2.97 -13.15 -10.89
CA TYR A 164 -3.99 -12.56 -10.02
C TYR A 164 -3.44 -12.23 -8.63
N GLU A 165 -2.44 -12.97 -8.14
CA GLU A 165 -1.65 -12.57 -6.97
C GLU A 165 -0.89 -11.26 -7.21
N ALA A 166 -0.20 -11.14 -8.35
CA ALA A 166 0.48 -9.90 -8.73
C ALA A 166 -0.50 -8.73 -8.88
N ARG A 167 -1.64 -8.94 -9.55
CA ARG A 167 -2.70 -7.93 -9.70
C ARG A 167 -3.24 -7.48 -8.35
N LYS A 168 -3.52 -8.42 -7.45
CA LYS A 168 -3.96 -8.10 -6.09
C LYS A 168 -2.89 -7.29 -5.35
N ALA A 169 -1.63 -7.73 -5.38
CA ALA A 169 -0.52 -7.01 -4.75
C ALA A 169 -0.39 -5.57 -5.29
N PHE A 170 -0.54 -5.40 -6.61
CA PHE A 170 -0.52 -4.09 -7.25
C PHE A 170 -1.67 -3.21 -6.75
N MET A 171 -2.89 -3.73 -6.73
CA MET A 171 -4.07 -2.99 -6.24
C MET A 171 -4.00 -2.70 -4.74
N ASP A 172 -3.49 -3.62 -3.92
CA ASP A 172 -3.21 -3.39 -2.50
C ASP A 172 -2.19 -2.25 -2.32
N GLY A 173 -1.25 -2.11 -3.26
CA GLY A 173 -0.30 -1.02 -3.31
C GLY A 173 -0.95 0.31 -3.69
N VAL A 174 -1.75 0.30 -4.76
CA VAL A 174 -2.47 1.49 -5.27
C VAL A 174 -3.45 2.05 -4.23
N LEU A 175 -4.15 1.17 -3.52
CA LEU A 175 -5.16 1.54 -2.52
C LEU A 175 -4.60 1.67 -1.11
N ASN A 176 -3.28 1.50 -0.94
CA ASN A 176 -2.63 1.75 0.34
C ASN A 176 -2.82 3.24 0.73
N PHE A 177 -3.08 3.51 2.01
CA PHE A 177 -3.46 4.85 2.50
C PHE A 177 -4.81 5.38 1.96
N THR A 178 -5.69 4.50 1.49
CA THR A 178 -7.09 4.86 1.18
C THR A 178 -8.04 4.02 2.04
N PRO A 179 -9.27 4.49 2.30
CA PRO A 179 -10.27 3.70 3.02
C PRO A 179 -10.91 2.60 2.15
N TYR A 180 -10.31 2.25 1.00
CA TYR A 180 -10.88 1.31 0.03
C TYR A 180 -10.03 0.05 -0.14
N ALA A 181 -10.67 -1.10 -0.32
CA ALA A 181 -10.01 -2.37 -0.56
C ALA A 181 -10.48 -3.02 -1.86
N TYR A 182 -9.58 -3.82 -2.44
CA TYR A 182 -9.81 -4.67 -3.60
C TYR A 182 -9.73 -6.14 -3.16
N ILE A 183 -10.82 -6.89 -3.36
CA ILE A 183 -10.92 -8.30 -2.97
C ILE A 183 -11.38 -9.12 -4.17
N GLU A 184 -10.67 -10.21 -4.48
CA GLU A 184 -11.12 -11.18 -5.49
C GLU A 184 -11.82 -12.38 -4.82
N ILE A 185 -13.05 -12.68 -5.24
CA ILE A 185 -13.85 -13.82 -4.77
C ILE A 185 -14.55 -14.45 -5.98
N ASP A 186 -14.35 -15.74 -6.23
CA ASP A 186 -15.06 -16.50 -7.29
C ASP A 186 -15.09 -15.78 -8.65
N SER A 187 -13.94 -15.28 -9.12
CA SER A 187 -13.83 -14.48 -10.35
C SER A 187 -14.68 -13.21 -10.37
N ALA A 188 -15.03 -12.65 -9.22
CA ALA A 188 -15.52 -11.29 -9.09
C ALA A 188 -14.52 -10.44 -8.30
N TYR A 189 -14.42 -9.17 -8.69
CA TYR A 189 -13.71 -8.15 -7.96
C TYR A 189 -14.70 -7.35 -7.12
N HIS A 190 -14.42 -7.25 -5.84
CA HIS A 190 -15.20 -6.53 -4.86
C HIS A 190 -14.38 -5.31 -4.45
N LEU A 191 -14.83 -4.14 -4.85
CA LEU A 191 -14.31 -2.87 -4.35
C LEU A 191 -15.17 -2.50 -3.16
N VAL A 192 -14.57 -2.39 -1.97
CA VAL A 192 -15.31 -2.15 -0.73
C VAL A 192 -14.68 -1.04 0.08
N ARG A 193 -15.49 -0.34 0.86
CA ARG A 193 -14.98 0.50 1.93
C ARG A 193 -14.46 -0.43 3.05
N LYS A 194 -13.24 -0.19 3.52
CA LYS A 194 -12.64 -0.90 4.65
C LYS A 194 -13.43 -0.60 5.92
N ASP A 195 -13.52 -1.57 6.81
CA ASP A 195 -13.95 -1.28 8.18
C ASP A 195 -12.85 -0.54 8.96
N SER A 196 -13.23 0.06 10.08
CA SER A 196 -12.32 0.85 10.92
C SER A 196 -11.08 0.08 11.37
N VAL A 197 -11.24 -1.20 11.71
CA VAL A 197 -10.14 -2.05 12.18
C VAL A 197 -9.19 -2.37 11.03
N GLN A 198 -9.70 -2.66 9.83
CA GLN A 198 -8.87 -2.88 8.64
C GLN A 198 -8.01 -1.65 8.33
N ILE A 199 -8.58 -0.45 8.39
CA ILE A 199 -7.84 0.81 8.18
C ILE A 199 -6.70 0.92 9.20
N MET A 200 -7.01 0.79 10.49
CA MET A 200 -6.02 0.95 11.56
C MET A 200 -4.93 -0.14 11.54
N VAL A 201 -5.26 -1.37 11.13
CA VAL A 201 -4.27 -2.44 10.94
C VAL A 201 -3.32 -2.15 9.77
N GLU A 202 -3.79 -1.55 8.68
CA GLU A 202 -2.89 -1.14 7.59
C GLU A 202 -1.99 0.04 8.00
N GLU A 203 -2.49 0.93 8.83
CA GLU A 203 -1.68 2.00 9.44
C GLU A 203 -0.60 1.44 10.35
N HIS A 204 -0.90 0.38 11.10
CA HIS A 204 0.11 -0.36 11.86
C HIS A 204 1.24 -0.89 10.98
N ASP A 205 0.92 -1.46 9.80
CA ASP A 205 1.95 -1.90 8.86
C ASP A 205 2.86 -0.73 8.43
N ASN A 206 2.27 0.44 8.19
CA ASN A 206 3.02 1.65 7.86
C ASN A 206 3.89 2.16 9.02
N ILE A 207 3.39 2.08 10.26
CA ILE A 207 4.16 2.42 11.47
C ILE A 207 5.34 1.46 11.65
N LEU A 208 5.12 0.14 11.48
CA LEU A 208 6.16 -0.87 11.59
C LEU A 208 7.24 -0.73 10.50
N ARG A 209 6.88 -0.24 9.31
CA ARG A 209 7.86 0.14 8.27
C ARG A 209 8.77 1.26 8.76
N MET A 210 8.21 2.32 9.35
CA MET A 210 9.01 3.42 9.89
C MET A 210 9.86 3.00 11.10
N VAL A 211 9.40 2.05 11.91
CA VAL A 211 10.21 1.45 13.00
C VAL A 211 11.52 0.86 12.46
N LYS A 212 11.51 0.22 11.27
CA LYS A 212 12.75 -0.29 10.65
C LYS A 212 13.73 0.83 10.33
N VAL A 213 13.24 1.96 9.82
CA VAL A 213 14.06 3.15 9.52
C VAL A 213 14.62 3.77 10.80
N ILE A 214 13.80 3.99 11.84
CA ILE A 214 14.27 4.54 13.12
C ILE A 214 15.40 3.69 13.70
N ARG A 215 15.28 2.35 13.65
CA ARG A 215 16.32 1.43 14.11
C ARG A 215 17.59 1.52 13.27
N HIS A 216 17.46 1.72 11.95
CA HIS A 216 18.60 1.94 11.07
C HIS A 216 19.34 3.23 11.45
N GLU A 217 18.63 4.33 11.69
CA GLU A 217 19.25 5.59 12.15
C GLU A 217 19.88 5.46 13.54
N CYS A 218 19.29 4.71 14.46
CA CYS A 218 19.91 4.40 15.74
C CYS A 218 21.25 3.66 15.57
N LYS A 219 21.37 2.77 14.58
CA LYS A 219 22.61 2.06 14.28
C LYS A 219 23.70 3.01 13.79
N LYS A 220 23.36 4.02 12.97
CA LYS A 220 24.28 5.08 12.56
C LYS A 220 24.77 5.88 13.77
N LEU A 221 23.86 6.31 14.65
CA LEU A 221 24.21 6.99 15.90
C LEU A 221 25.12 6.13 16.79
N MET A 222 24.83 4.84 16.92
CA MET A 222 25.64 3.89 17.70
C MET A 222 27.06 3.74 17.13
N ASN A 223 27.22 3.84 15.82
CA ASN A 223 28.52 3.79 15.14
C ASN A 223 29.30 5.11 15.21
N GLY A 224 28.78 6.13 15.90
CA GLY A 224 29.44 7.42 16.10
C GLY A 224 29.14 8.47 15.02
N GLU A 225 28.22 8.19 14.10
CA GLU A 225 27.79 9.18 13.10
C GLU A 225 27.02 10.31 13.79
N ALA A 226 27.21 11.56 13.34
CA ALA A 226 26.43 12.69 13.84
C ALA A 226 24.94 12.52 13.46
N PRO A 227 23.99 13.00 14.28
CA PRO A 227 22.58 12.94 13.93
C PRO A 227 22.28 13.79 12.69
N ASP A 228 21.67 13.18 11.68
CA ASP A 228 21.08 13.91 10.56
C ASP A 228 19.75 14.53 11.03
N MET A 229 19.82 15.82 11.40
CA MET A 229 18.69 16.51 12.00
C MET A 229 17.50 16.68 11.05
N GLU A 230 17.71 16.68 9.74
CA GLU A 230 16.62 16.74 8.77
C GLU A 230 15.85 15.41 8.75
N LYS A 231 16.58 14.29 8.74
CA LYS A 231 15.98 12.95 8.81
C LYS A 231 15.25 12.71 10.12
N TRP A 232 15.89 13.03 11.25
CA TRP A 232 15.24 12.88 12.55
C TRP A 232 14.01 13.78 12.70
N ALA A 233 13.99 14.97 12.07
CA ALA A 233 12.78 15.78 12.00
C ALA A 233 11.66 15.06 11.25
N LYS A 234 11.93 14.46 10.08
CA LYS A 234 10.95 13.65 9.33
C LYS A 234 10.44 12.44 10.14
N LEU A 235 11.35 11.70 10.78
CA LEU A 235 10.99 10.53 11.60
C LEU A 235 10.08 10.91 12.77
N THR A 236 10.43 11.98 13.50
CA THR A 236 9.63 12.40 14.65
C THR A 236 8.35 13.14 14.26
N ASP A 237 8.29 13.72 13.06
CA ASP A 237 7.08 14.22 12.43
C ASP A 237 6.13 13.08 12.05
N PHE A 238 6.64 12.00 11.44
CA PHE A 238 5.86 10.79 11.16
C PHE A 238 5.25 10.23 12.44
N VAL A 239 6.05 10.03 13.50
CA VAL A 239 5.52 9.49 14.76
C VAL A 239 4.49 10.43 15.38
N GLY A 240 4.76 11.73 15.44
CA GLY A 240 3.85 12.68 16.09
C GLY A 240 2.55 12.93 15.33
N ASN A 241 2.59 12.95 14.00
CA ASN A 241 1.44 13.35 13.18
C ASN A 241 0.73 12.18 12.51
N TYR A 242 1.45 11.12 12.09
CA TYR A 242 0.83 9.93 11.50
C TYR A 242 0.49 8.88 12.57
N ALA A 243 1.48 8.41 13.33
CA ALA A 243 1.25 7.35 14.31
C ALA A 243 0.39 7.84 15.49
N ASP A 244 0.64 9.05 16.00
CA ASP A 244 -0.10 9.56 17.15
C ASP A 244 -1.36 10.35 16.73
N ALA A 245 -1.21 11.55 16.18
CA ALA A 245 -2.37 12.42 15.92
C ALA A 245 -3.41 11.82 14.95
N HIS A 246 -2.99 11.04 13.96
CA HIS A 246 -3.86 10.46 12.95
C HIS A 246 -4.32 9.04 13.29
N HIS A 247 -3.40 8.14 13.64
CA HIS A 247 -3.74 6.76 13.96
C HIS A 247 -4.28 6.60 15.40
N HIS A 248 -3.49 6.88 16.45
CA HIS A 248 -4.02 6.84 17.83
C HIS A 248 -5.19 7.83 18.01
N GLY A 249 -5.23 8.94 17.25
CA GLY A 249 -6.37 9.84 17.23
C GLY A 249 -7.70 9.14 16.91
N LYS A 250 -7.72 8.22 15.92
CA LYS A 250 -8.91 7.40 15.62
C LYS A 250 -9.25 6.46 16.75
N GLU A 251 -8.23 5.87 17.38
CA GLU A 251 -8.46 4.95 18.49
C GLU A 251 -8.99 5.68 19.72
N GLU A 252 -8.25 6.66 20.23
CA GLU A 252 -8.58 7.38 21.46
C GLU A 252 -9.91 8.12 21.36
N GLN A 253 -10.20 8.75 20.23
CA GLN A 253 -11.40 9.60 20.07
C GLN A 253 -12.63 8.80 19.65
N LEU A 254 -12.44 7.69 18.91
CA LEU A 254 -13.54 6.94 18.29
C LEU A 254 -13.62 5.52 18.84
N PHE A 255 -12.69 4.63 18.48
CA PHE A 255 -12.86 3.21 18.75
C PHE A 255 -12.72 2.84 20.23
N PHE A 256 -11.63 3.27 20.87
CA PHE A 256 -11.37 3.05 22.28
C PHE A 256 -12.33 3.80 23.18
N ASN A 257 -12.75 5.02 22.80
CA ASN A 257 -13.78 5.75 23.55
C ASN A 257 -15.09 4.95 23.61
N VAL A 258 -15.56 4.44 22.46
CA VAL A 258 -16.76 3.60 22.39
C VAL A 258 -16.59 2.31 23.20
N MET A 259 -15.42 1.66 23.13
CA MET A 259 -15.12 0.48 23.94
C MET A 259 -15.13 0.77 25.45
N GLU A 260 -14.55 1.89 25.89
CA GLU A 260 -14.48 2.29 27.29
C GLU A 260 -15.86 2.57 27.88
N GLU A 261 -16.71 3.26 27.11
CA GLU A 261 -18.07 3.63 27.53
C GLU A 261 -19.02 2.43 27.59
N ASN A 262 -18.85 1.43 26.71
CA ASN A 262 -19.86 0.39 26.49
C ASN A 262 -19.47 -1.01 26.98
N LEU A 263 -18.18 -1.32 27.22
CA LEU A 263 -17.70 -2.67 27.57
C LEU A 263 -17.44 -2.86 29.09
N GLY A 264 -17.93 -1.93 29.91
CA GLY A 264 -17.89 -2.01 31.37
C GLY A 264 -16.46 -2.06 31.96
N PRO A 265 -16.28 -2.62 33.17
CA PRO A 265 -14.98 -2.59 33.87
C PRO A 265 -13.83 -3.25 33.11
N ALA A 266 -14.13 -4.25 32.26
CA ALA A 266 -13.11 -4.92 31.45
C ALA A 266 -12.59 -3.99 30.34
N GLY A 267 -13.49 -3.33 29.59
CA GLY A 267 -13.13 -2.32 28.60
C GLY A 267 -12.35 -1.16 29.21
N GLN A 268 -12.86 -0.60 30.31
CA GLN A 268 -12.19 0.49 31.03
C GLN A 268 -10.77 0.11 31.48
N LYS A 269 -10.58 -1.10 32.01
CA LYS A 269 -9.24 -1.54 32.43
C LYS A 269 -8.30 -1.74 31.24
N LEU A 270 -8.79 -2.31 30.15
CA LEU A 270 -8.00 -2.57 28.94
C LEU A 270 -7.54 -1.26 28.27
N ILE A 271 -8.46 -0.32 28.10
CA ILE A 271 -8.23 0.94 27.42
C ILE A 271 -7.50 1.92 28.35
N ARG A 272 -8.15 2.37 29.42
CA ARG A 272 -7.65 3.47 30.28
C ARG A 272 -6.36 3.11 31.03
N ASN A 273 -6.26 1.89 31.54
CA ASN A 273 -5.10 1.46 32.33
C ASN A 273 -4.08 0.66 31.50
N GLY A 274 -4.33 0.50 30.20
CA GLY A 274 -3.49 -0.26 29.28
C GLY A 274 -3.07 0.61 28.09
N MET A 275 -3.94 0.70 27.06
CA MET A 275 -3.57 1.29 25.77
C MET A 275 -3.21 2.76 25.89
N LEU A 276 -4.04 3.56 26.57
CA LEU A 276 -3.79 5.01 26.72
C LEU A 276 -2.50 5.32 27.47
N VAL A 277 -2.14 4.47 28.45
CA VAL A 277 -0.87 4.61 29.18
C VAL A 277 0.32 4.35 28.25
N GLU A 278 0.21 3.38 27.35
CA GLU A 278 1.24 3.09 26.36
C GLU A 278 1.34 4.21 25.32
N HIS A 279 0.24 4.83 24.89
CA HIS A 279 0.28 6.01 24.02
C HIS A 279 1.04 7.16 24.69
N ASP A 280 0.74 7.47 25.95
CA ASP A 280 1.43 8.51 26.71
C ASP A 280 2.92 8.21 26.92
N MET A 281 3.29 6.95 27.13
CA MET A 281 4.70 6.53 27.16
C MET A 281 5.38 6.73 25.80
N GLY A 282 4.68 6.44 24.69
CA GLY A 282 5.18 6.71 23.35
C GLY A 282 5.46 8.20 23.12
N ARG A 283 4.53 9.07 23.54
CA ARG A 283 4.70 10.53 23.49
C ARG A 283 5.87 11.01 24.33
N LEU A 284 6.07 10.45 25.53
CA LEU A 284 7.22 10.75 26.39
C LEU A 284 8.54 10.40 25.71
N TYR A 285 8.68 9.20 25.16
CA TYR A 285 9.91 8.80 24.45
C TYR A 285 10.21 9.71 23.27
N MET A 286 9.19 10.15 22.52
CA MET A 286 9.39 11.09 21.41
C MET A 286 9.75 12.49 21.85
N HIS A 287 9.19 12.97 22.96
CA HIS A 287 9.58 14.25 23.56
C HIS A 287 11.06 14.24 23.95
N ASP A 288 11.47 13.23 24.73
CA ASP A 288 12.84 13.15 25.25
C ASP A 288 13.85 12.91 24.12
N LEU A 289 13.51 12.08 23.13
CA LEU A 289 14.32 11.87 21.92
C LEU A 289 14.61 13.18 21.19
N LYS A 290 13.62 14.06 21.02
CA LYS A 290 13.82 15.35 20.33
C LYS A 290 14.82 16.25 21.08
N GLU A 291 14.72 16.31 22.40
CA GLU A 291 15.65 17.07 23.23
C GLU A 291 17.07 16.47 23.20
N ASP A 292 17.19 15.14 23.29
CA ASP A 292 18.49 14.46 23.25
C ASP A 292 19.20 14.64 21.91
N LEU A 293 18.47 14.52 20.79
CA LEU A 293 19.03 14.75 19.45
C LEU A 293 19.53 16.19 19.28
N LYS A 294 18.78 17.16 19.81
CA LYS A 294 19.17 18.58 19.76
C LYS A 294 20.44 18.85 20.56
N GLU A 295 20.53 18.33 21.78
CA GLU A 295 21.72 18.48 22.62
C GLU A 295 22.93 17.71 22.07
N LEU A 296 22.70 16.53 21.47
CA LEU A 296 23.73 15.79 20.76
C LEU A 296 24.27 16.59 19.56
N ALA A 297 23.39 17.18 18.75
CA ALA A 297 23.78 18.03 17.63
C ALA A 297 24.52 19.30 18.07
N ALA A 298 24.29 19.77 19.30
CA ALA A 298 25.02 20.87 19.91
C ALA A 298 26.41 20.46 20.48
N GLY A 299 26.77 19.18 20.42
CA GLY A 299 28.08 18.66 20.81
C GLY A 299 28.12 17.90 22.15
N THR A 300 26.98 17.66 22.79
CA THR A 300 26.90 16.91 24.05
C THR A 300 26.88 15.40 23.76
N GLU A 301 28.05 14.79 23.56
CA GLU A 301 28.15 13.37 23.15
C GLU A 301 27.48 12.36 24.10
N GLU A 302 27.35 12.65 25.40
CA GLU A 302 26.64 11.78 26.35
C GLU A 302 25.18 11.54 25.93
N ARG A 303 24.55 12.53 25.28
CA ARG A 303 23.15 12.47 24.80
C ARG A 303 22.93 11.48 23.68
N ARG A 304 24.00 10.99 23.06
CA ARG A 304 23.94 9.89 22.07
C ARG A 304 23.31 8.64 22.68
N LEU A 305 23.69 8.30 23.91
CA LEU A 305 23.16 7.12 24.60
C LEU A 305 21.66 7.29 24.85
N ASP A 306 21.25 8.48 25.34
CA ASP A 306 19.86 8.78 25.68
C ASP A 306 18.96 8.83 24.44
N ALA A 307 19.42 9.46 23.35
CA ALA A 307 18.70 9.47 22.07
C ALA A 307 18.46 8.04 21.54
N ILE A 308 19.49 7.18 21.56
CA ILE A 308 19.35 5.78 21.15
C ILE A 308 18.39 5.05 22.10
N ALA A 309 18.51 5.25 23.41
CA ALA A 309 17.66 4.60 24.40
C ALA A 309 16.18 4.97 24.20
N ASN A 310 15.87 6.24 23.99
CA ASN A 310 14.52 6.73 23.77
C ASN A 310 13.92 6.21 22.45
N ALA A 311 14.67 6.31 21.35
CA ALA A 311 14.23 5.82 20.05
C ALA A 311 13.98 4.29 20.03
N ILE A 312 14.89 3.51 20.62
CA ILE A 312 14.75 2.05 20.70
C ILE A 312 13.63 1.65 21.68
N SER A 313 13.44 2.38 22.77
CA SER A 313 12.33 2.14 23.70
C SER A 313 10.99 2.37 23.05
N TYR A 314 10.83 3.45 22.28
CA TYR A 314 9.65 3.67 21.45
C TYR A 314 9.43 2.52 20.46
N CYS A 315 10.47 2.12 19.70
CA CYS A 315 10.36 1.02 18.74
C CYS A 315 9.86 -0.28 19.38
N HIS A 316 10.39 -0.64 20.56
CA HIS A 316 9.95 -1.85 21.27
C HIS A 316 8.55 -1.71 21.87
N LEU A 317 8.20 -0.52 22.36
CA LEU A 317 6.86 -0.23 22.88
C LEU A 317 5.83 -0.39 21.76
N ILE A 318 5.97 0.38 20.68
CA ILE A 318 4.98 0.44 19.60
C ILE A 318 4.83 -0.92 18.89
N THR A 319 5.92 -1.68 18.71
CA THR A 319 5.83 -3.01 18.09
C THR A 319 4.96 -3.97 18.91
N ARG A 320 5.14 -4.02 20.24
CA ARG A 320 4.34 -4.89 21.12
C ARG A 320 2.92 -4.35 21.32
N HIS A 321 2.77 -3.04 21.29
CA HIS A 321 1.49 -2.35 21.38
C HIS A 321 0.60 -2.72 20.19
N ILE A 322 1.11 -2.54 18.97
CA ILE A 322 0.47 -2.96 17.71
C ILE A 322 0.10 -4.45 17.73
N GLU A 323 1.02 -5.33 18.18
CA GLU A 323 0.73 -6.76 18.28
C GLU A 323 -0.47 -7.03 19.20
N LYS A 324 -0.52 -6.36 20.35
CA LYS A 324 -1.60 -6.49 21.32
C LYS A 324 -2.92 -5.96 20.77
N GLU A 325 -2.90 -4.86 20.02
CA GLU A 325 -4.10 -4.30 19.41
C GLU A 325 -4.68 -5.23 18.35
N ASN A 326 -3.84 -5.62 17.39
CA ASN A 326 -4.22 -6.50 16.29
C ASN A 326 -4.76 -7.85 16.78
N THR A 327 -4.15 -8.43 17.81
CA THR A 327 -4.46 -9.81 18.24
C THR A 327 -5.45 -9.90 19.39
N LEU A 328 -5.62 -8.84 20.19
CA LEU A 328 -6.44 -8.86 21.39
C LEU A 328 -7.41 -7.70 21.49
N VAL A 329 -6.96 -6.44 21.35
CA VAL A 329 -7.83 -5.27 21.61
C VAL A 329 -8.91 -5.14 20.53
N TYR A 330 -8.53 -5.10 19.26
CA TYR A 330 -9.50 -4.97 18.17
C TYR A 330 -10.46 -6.16 18.09
N PRO A 331 -10.00 -7.43 18.17
CA PRO A 331 -10.93 -8.57 18.24
C PRO A 331 -11.85 -8.53 19.46
N PHE A 332 -11.38 -8.04 20.61
CA PHE A 332 -12.23 -7.85 21.79
C PHE A 332 -13.31 -6.78 21.54
N GLY A 333 -12.96 -5.65 20.92
CA GLY A 333 -13.92 -4.62 20.51
C GLY A 333 -14.97 -5.16 19.54
N GLN A 334 -14.52 -5.71 18.40
CA GLN A 334 -15.40 -6.26 17.35
C GLN A 334 -16.35 -7.35 17.86
N LYS A 335 -15.90 -8.18 18.81
CA LYS A 335 -16.72 -9.27 19.35
C LYS A 335 -17.77 -8.81 20.36
N ASN A 336 -17.50 -7.75 21.12
CA ASN A 336 -18.33 -7.38 22.28
C ASN A 336 -19.15 -6.10 22.09
N LEU A 337 -18.83 -5.27 21.10
CA LEU A 337 -19.68 -4.15 20.70
C LEU A 337 -20.87 -4.64 19.88
N SER A 338 -22.00 -3.91 19.97
CA SER A 338 -23.14 -4.19 19.10
C SER A 338 -22.83 -3.79 17.66
N GLU A 339 -23.56 -4.38 16.70
CA GLU A 339 -23.46 -4.02 15.28
C GLU A 339 -23.73 -2.53 15.05
N GLU A 340 -24.70 -1.94 15.77
CA GLU A 340 -25.00 -0.51 15.73
C GLU A 340 -23.79 0.35 16.12
N LEU A 341 -23.12 0.01 17.24
CA LEU A 341 -21.93 0.74 17.69
C LEU A 341 -20.75 0.55 16.75
N MET A 342 -20.55 -0.65 16.21
CA MET A 342 -19.48 -0.90 15.22
C MET A 342 -19.73 -0.12 13.91
N ASN A 343 -20.98 -0.04 13.46
CA ASN A 343 -21.33 0.76 12.28
C ASN A 343 -21.10 2.26 12.53
N GLN A 344 -21.39 2.74 13.73
CA GLN A 344 -21.08 4.12 14.12
C GLN A 344 -19.56 4.39 14.09
N VAL A 345 -18.75 3.52 14.69
CA VAL A 345 -17.28 3.66 14.65
C VAL A 345 -16.75 3.64 13.22
N ASN A 346 -17.27 2.73 12.37
CA ASN A 346 -16.86 2.66 10.97
C ASN A 346 -17.15 3.96 10.21
N GLU A 347 -18.31 4.57 10.44
CA GLU A 347 -18.65 5.84 9.80
C GLU A 347 -17.79 6.99 10.34
N ASP A 348 -17.62 7.08 11.66
CA ASP A 348 -16.81 8.14 12.28
C ASP A 348 -15.34 8.07 11.84
N VAL A 349 -14.77 6.86 11.76
CA VAL A 349 -13.41 6.64 11.25
C VAL A 349 -13.31 7.03 9.78
N TYR A 350 -14.31 6.71 8.97
CA TYR A 350 -14.28 7.16 7.58
C TYR A 350 -14.31 8.68 7.45
N GLN A 351 -15.17 9.36 8.21
CA GLN A 351 -15.24 10.83 8.19
C GLN A 351 -13.90 11.45 8.64
N PHE A 352 -13.22 10.80 9.59
CA PHE A 352 -11.86 11.17 9.98
C PHE A 352 -10.87 11.01 8.83
N GLU A 353 -10.89 9.88 8.12
CA GLU A 353 -10.03 9.60 6.96
C GLU A 353 -10.26 10.58 5.81
N GLU A 354 -11.53 10.87 5.47
CA GLU A 354 -11.89 11.79 4.40
C GLU A 354 -11.39 13.21 4.67
N LYS A 355 -11.52 13.67 5.93
CA LYS A 355 -10.96 14.95 6.36
C LYS A 355 -9.44 14.95 6.26
N ALA A 356 -8.78 13.91 6.78
CA ALA A 356 -7.33 13.80 6.74
C ALA A 356 -6.80 13.76 5.29
N TYR A 357 -7.54 13.14 4.37
CA TYR A 357 -7.22 13.06 2.95
C TYR A 357 -7.32 14.44 2.28
N THR A 358 -8.37 15.20 2.61
CA THR A 358 -8.50 16.60 2.17
C THR A 358 -7.35 17.48 2.67
N GLU A 359 -6.81 17.18 3.84
CA GLU A 359 -5.61 17.83 4.42
C GLU A 359 -4.29 17.24 3.90
N ASN A 360 -4.34 16.30 2.94
CA ASN A 360 -3.21 15.63 2.31
C ASN A 360 -2.33 14.79 3.27
N THR A 361 -2.90 14.32 4.38
CA THR A 361 -2.16 13.54 5.41
C THR A 361 -1.63 12.22 4.86
N GLN A 362 -2.52 11.43 4.26
CA GLN A 362 -2.24 10.11 3.72
C GLN A 362 -1.15 10.18 2.64
N ASN A 363 -1.32 11.04 1.64
CA ASN A 363 -0.36 11.21 0.55
C ASN A 363 1.02 11.67 1.05
N ARG A 364 1.06 12.65 1.97
CA ARG A 364 2.29 13.16 2.57
C ARG A 364 3.08 12.04 3.25
N PHE A 365 2.43 11.25 4.09
CA PHE A 365 3.14 10.21 4.85
C PHE A 365 3.43 8.96 4.02
N ALA A 366 2.62 8.67 3.00
CA ALA A 366 2.96 7.66 2.00
C ALA A 366 4.26 8.00 1.25
N GLU A 367 4.41 9.26 0.83
CA GLU A 367 5.63 9.74 0.19
C GLU A 367 6.82 9.71 1.15
N MET A 368 6.62 10.16 2.39
CA MET A 368 7.67 10.13 3.41
C MET A 368 8.16 8.71 3.70
N ILE A 369 7.27 7.74 3.88
CA ILE A 369 7.70 6.34 4.11
C ILE A 369 8.54 5.84 2.94
N ARG A 370 8.12 6.08 1.69
CA ARG A 370 8.87 5.66 0.51
C ARG A 370 10.25 6.32 0.43
N GLU A 371 10.32 7.63 0.69
CA GLU A 371 11.59 8.37 0.72
C GLU A 371 12.55 7.75 1.74
N MET A 372 12.06 7.54 2.96
CA MET A 372 12.87 7.08 4.09
C MET A 372 13.27 5.60 3.97
N GLU A 373 12.46 4.76 3.33
CA GLU A 373 12.78 3.34 3.12
C GLU A 373 13.87 3.11 2.08
N LYS A 374 14.11 4.05 1.16
CA LYS A 374 15.23 3.95 0.21
C LYS A 374 16.58 3.86 0.91
N GLU A 375 16.68 4.27 2.17
CA GLU A 375 17.91 4.22 2.95
C GLU A 375 18.23 2.82 3.53
N LEU A 376 17.27 1.89 3.46
CA LEU A 376 17.48 0.54 3.94
C LEU A 376 18.25 -0.34 2.95
N TYR A 377 18.38 0.10 1.70
CA TYR A 377 19.01 -0.59 0.57
C TYR A 377 20.18 0.24 0.04
#